data_AF-A0A2A8LUM3-F1
#
_entry.id   AF-A0A2A8LUM3-F1
#
_cell.length_a   1.000
_cell.length_b   1.000
_cell.length_c   1.000
_cell.angle_alpha   90.00
_cell.angle_beta   90.00
_cell.angle_gamma   90.00
#
_symmetry.space_group_name_H-M   'P 1'
#
loop_
_entity.id
_entity.type
_entity.pdbx_description
1 polymer ?
#
loop_
_entity_poly.entity_id
_entity_poly.type
_entity_poly.pdbx_seq_one_letter_code
_entity_poly.pdbx_strand_id
1 'polypeptide(L)'
;MSIITKFFTKGNETKLGKLNNEVAELHSKVNELQSKIGQVDKALELAKVDLMLDESVTNKKAVAKYETAKEKFSTEIANHQTKLSELAQQIQAITDEELQAELKEAAEKDTEYNALTIKSRKVENMIRAKVNHIDNFMLTGGSQANLKRLAVSRGHMSKHVNYISGIYSDALKKAQDKMDIQIDKEYEEFMKAWNKYFGESN
;
A
#
# COMPACT_ATOMS: atom_id res chain seq x y z
N MET A 1 -10.45 -9.25 5.93
CA MET A 1 -9.48 -8.73 4.95
C MET A 1 -8.52 -9.85 4.63
N SER A 2 -8.51 -10.31 3.38
CA SER A 2 -7.56 -11.33 2.94
C SER A 2 -6.18 -10.69 2.90
N ILE A 3 -5.33 -11.04 3.86
CA ILE A 3 -3.90 -10.76 3.81
C ILE A 3 -3.40 -11.31 2.48
N ILE A 4 -2.78 -10.47 1.65
CA ILE A 4 -2.20 -10.83 0.36
C ILE A 4 -1.22 -11.99 0.63
N THR A 5 -1.68 -13.21 0.39
CA THR A 5 -1.01 -14.44 0.86
C THR A 5 -0.04 -15.01 -0.16
N LYS A 6 0.24 -14.26 -1.24
CA LYS A 6 1.19 -14.67 -2.26
C LYS A 6 2.17 -13.54 -2.49
N PHE A 7 3.31 -13.69 -1.84
CA PHE A 7 4.46 -12.80 -1.93
C PHE A 7 5.08 -12.77 -3.34
N PHE A 8 4.69 -13.67 -4.25
CA PHE A 8 5.25 -13.75 -5.60
C PHE A 8 4.17 -14.00 -6.66
N THR A 9 4.29 -13.31 -7.80
CA THR A 9 3.64 -13.72 -9.04
C THR A 9 4.11 -15.14 -9.41
N LYS A 10 3.20 -15.98 -9.96
CA LYS A 10 3.50 -17.38 -10.31
C LYS A 10 4.73 -17.53 -11.24
N GLY A 11 4.97 -16.51 -12.07
CA GLY A 11 6.15 -16.43 -12.93
C GLY A 11 7.45 -16.20 -12.15
N ASN A 12 7.44 -15.26 -11.21
CA ASN A 12 8.60 -14.95 -10.36
C ASN A 12 8.89 -16.06 -9.36
N GLU A 13 7.86 -16.70 -8.81
CA GLU A 13 8.00 -17.88 -7.93
C GLU A 13 8.76 -19.02 -8.65
N THR A 14 8.37 -19.31 -9.90
CA THR A 14 9.04 -20.34 -10.70
C THR A 14 10.49 -19.98 -11.03
N LYS A 15 10.77 -18.71 -11.36
CA LYS A 15 12.14 -18.23 -11.63
C LYS A 15 13.00 -18.30 -10.38
N LEU A 16 12.49 -17.84 -9.25
CA LEU A 16 13.19 -17.85 -7.96
C LEU A 16 13.53 -19.29 -7.54
N GLY A 17 12.60 -20.23 -7.70
CA GLY A 17 12.85 -21.65 -7.45
C GLY A 17 14.00 -22.22 -8.29
N LYS A 18 14.09 -21.84 -9.58
CA LYS A 18 15.21 -22.26 -10.45
C LYS A 18 16.55 -21.68 -9.99
N LEU A 19 16.59 -20.39 -9.69
CA LEU A 19 17.81 -19.72 -9.22
C LEU A 19 18.29 -20.31 -7.88
N ASN A 20 17.37 -20.58 -6.95
CA ASN A 20 17.71 -21.20 -5.67
C ASN A 20 18.27 -22.62 -5.83
N ASN A 21 17.74 -23.40 -6.77
CA ASN A 21 18.30 -24.72 -7.10
C ASN A 21 19.72 -24.60 -7.67
N GLU A 22 19.96 -23.64 -8.57
CA GLU A 22 21.29 -23.41 -9.13
C GLU A 22 22.31 -22.94 -8.07
N VAL A 23 21.87 -22.09 -7.13
CA VAL A 23 22.68 -21.70 -5.95
C VAL A 23 23.05 -22.93 -5.11
N ALA A 24 22.09 -23.81 -4.82
CA ALA A 24 22.35 -25.03 -4.06
C ALA A 24 23.34 -25.97 -4.78
N GLU A 25 23.19 -26.15 -6.10
CA GLU A 25 24.11 -26.94 -6.91
C GLU A 25 25.53 -26.37 -6.92
N LEU A 26 25.68 -25.05 -7.07
CA LEU A 26 26.98 -24.40 -7.05
C LEU A 26 27.65 -24.48 -5.67
N HIS A 27 26.89 -24.30 -4.59
CA HIS A 27 27.42 -24.52 -3.24
C HIS A 27 27.92 -25.95 -3.04
N SER A 28 27.17 -26.95 -3.53
CA SER A 28 27.60 -28.35 -3.48
C SER A 28 28.93 -28.56 -4.22
N LYS A 29 29.08 -27.99 -5.43
CA LYS A 29 30.32 -28.08 -6.22
C LYS A 29 31.50 -27.38 -5.53
N VAL A 30 31.28 -26.21 -4.95
CA VAL A 30 32.30 -25.48 -4.17
C VAL A 30 32.77 -26.33 -2.98
N ASN A 31 31.84 -26.91 -2.22
CA ASN A 31 32.18 -27.77 -1.07
C ASN A 31 32.95 -29.02 -1.50
N GLU A 32 32.59 -29.63 -2.63
CA GLU A 32 33.32 -30.77 -3.19
C GLU A 32 34.76 -30.40 -3.58
N LEU A 33 34.95 -29.26 -4.26
CA LEU A 33 36.27 -28.76 -4.64
C LEU A 33 37.11 -28.38 -3.42
N GLN A 34 36.52 -27.80 -2.38
CA GLN A 34 37.20 -27.51 -1.11
C GLN A 34 37.68 -28.80 -0.44
N SER A 35 36.85 -29.85 -0.43
CA SER A 35 37.26 -31.17 0.07
C SER A 35 38.42 -31.76 -0.73
N LYS A 36 38.37 -31.65 -2.06
CA LYS A 36 39.47 -32.05 -2.96
C LYS A 36 40.76 -31.27 -2.68
N ILE A 37 40.68 -29.96 -2.45
CA ILE A 37 41.85 -29.15 -2.04
C ILE A 37 42.43 -29.67 -0.72
N GLY A 38 41.59 -29.96 0.27
CA GLY A 38 42.06 -30.52 1.55
C GLY A 38 42.77 -31.87 1.40
N GLN A 39 42.36 -32.70 0.45
CA GLN A 39 43.06 -33.95 0.12
C GLN A 39 44.39 -33.69 -0.61
N VAL A 40 44.39 -32.76 -1.58
CA VAL A 40 45.61 -32.35 -2.30
C VAL A 40 46.63 -31.74 -1.35
N ASP A 41 46.21 -30.94 -0.37
CA ASP A 41 47.11 -30.33 0.61
C ASP A 41 47.84 -31.38 1.46
N LYS A 42 47.12 -32.41 1.92
CA LYS A 42 47.74 -33.55 2.62
C LYS A 42 48.73 -34.30 1.75
N ALA A 43 48.37 -34.55 0.48
CA ALA A 43 49.25 -35.24 -0.46
C ALA A 43 50.48 -34.40 -0.83
N LEU A 44 50.32 -33.09 -0.95
CA LEU A 44 51.39 -32.14 -1.19
C LEU A 44 52.37 -32.08 -0.02
N GLU A 45 51.87 -32.09 1.22
CA GLU A 45 52.71 -32.11 2.41
C GLU A 45 53.59 -33.37 2.47
N LEU A 46 53.00 -34.55 2.21
CA LEU A 46 53.74 -35.80 2.10
C LEU A 46 54.79 -35.76 0.97
N ALA A 47 54.40 -35.28 -0.22
CA ALA A 47 55.33 -35.17 -1.34
C ALA A 47 56.49 -34.20 -1.07
N LYS A 48 56.27 -33.16 -0.26
CA LYS A 48 57.32 -32.23 0.18
C LYS A 48 58.27 -32.91 1.18
N VAL A 49 57.76 -33.72 2.10
CA VAL A 49 58.59 -34.53 3.00
C VAL A 49 59.44 -35.52 2.21
N ASP A 50 58.86 -36.24 1.25
CA ASP A 50 59.61 -37.17 0.40
C ASP A 50 60.70 -36.45 -0.39
N LEU A 51 60.42 -35.24 -0.90
CA LEU A 51 61.42 -34.41 -1.58
C LEU A 51 62.57 -33.96 -0.66
N MET A 52 62.28 -33.68 0.62
CA MET A 52 63.31 -33.33 1.61
C MET A 52 64.20 -34.51 1.98
N LEU A 53 63.65 -35.73 1.96
CA LEU A 53 64.40 -36.97 2.23
C LEU A 53 65.20 -37.44 1.00
N ASP A 54 64.64 -37.25 -0.19
CA ASP A 54 65.23 -37.61 -1.48
C ASP A 54 64.92 -36.55 -2.54
N GLU A 55 65.94 -35.78 -2.94
CA GLU A 55 65.83 -34.73 -3.95
C GLU A 55 65.73 -35.24 -5.40
N SER A 56 65.14 -36.42 -5.61
CA SER A 56 64.96 -37.01 -6.93
C SER A 56 64.03 -36.18 -7.82
N VAL A 57 64.25 -36.28 -9.13
CA VAL A 57 63.40 -35.64 -10.16
C VAL A 57 61.94 -36.10 -10.03
N THR A 58 61.72 -37.33 -9.59
CA THR A 58 60.38 -37.89 -9.36
C THR A 58 59.63 -37.14 -8.27
N ASN A 59 60.27 -36.88 -7.13
CA ASN A 59 59.64 -36.17 -6.01
C ASN A 59 59.36 -34.70 -6.38
N LYS A 60 60.27 -34.05 -7.14
CA LYS A 60 60.03 -32.69 -7.67
C LYS A 60 58.79 -32.64 -8.58
N LYS A 61 58.62 -33.63 -9.45
CA LYS A 61 57.43 -33.73 -10.33
C LYS A 61 56.14 -33.99 -9.55
N ALA A 62 56.20 -34.77 -8.47
CA ALA A 62 55.03 -35.03 -7.63
C ALA A 62 54.53 -33.75 -6.95
N VAL A 63 55.43 -32.96 -6.34
CA VAL A 63 55.11 -31.66 -5.74
C VAL A 63 54.48 -30.73 -6.77
N ALA A 64 55.12 -30.54 -7.94
CA ALA A 64 54.59 -29.67 -8.99
C ALA A 64 53.20 -30.08 -9.49
N LYS A 65 52.93 -31.40 -9.57
CA LYS A 65 51.62 -31.92 -9.95
C LYS A 65 50.54 -31.54 -8.94
N TYR A 66 50.82 -31.67 -7.64
CA TYR A 66 49.86 -31.32 -6.60
C TYR A 66 49.64 -29.80 -6.49
N GLU A 67 50.69 -28.99 -6.66
CA GLU A 67 50.55 -27.52 -6.73
C GLU A 67 49.67 -27.09 -7.91
N THR A 68 49.91 -27.68 -9.09
CA THR A 68 49.07 -27.43 -10.28
C THR A 68 47.62 -27.85 -10.06
N ALA A 69 47.39 -28.99 -9.41
CA ALA A 69 46.03 -29.46 -9.10
C ALA A 69 45.32 -28.51 -8.12
N LYS A 70 46.02 -28.05 -7.09
CA LYS A 70 45.50 -27.08 -6.12
C LYS A 70 45.12 -25.76 -6.78
N GLU A 71 45.97 -25.24 -7.66
CA GLU A 71 45.70 -24.00 -8.40
C GLU A 71 44.46 -24.12 -9.30
N LYS A 72 44.31 -25.25 -10.00
CA LYS A 72 43.11 -25.53 -10.82
C LYS A 72 41.83 -25.54 -10.00
N PHE A 73 41.81 -26.28 -8.88
CA PHE A 73 40.62 -26.32 -8.02
C PHE A 73 40.32 -24.96 -7.38
N SER A 74 41.35 -24.20 -7.00
CA SER A 74 41.18 -22.85 -6.45
C SER A 74 40.57 -21.90 -7.48
N THR A 75 41.03 -21.98 -8.74
CA THR A 75 40.47 -21.19 -9.85
C THR A 75 39.00 -21.56 -10.12
N GLU A 76 38.67 -22.84 -10.07
CA GLU A 76 37.29 -23.31 -10.28
C GLU A 76 36.35 -22.86 -9.15
N ILE A 77 36.82 -22.89 -7.88
CA ILE A 77 36.09 -22.31 -6.75
C ILE A 77 35.83 -20.81 -6.97
N ALA A 78 36.85 -20.05 -7.36
CA ALA A 78 36.69 -18.62 -7.63
C ALA A 78 35.64 -18.37 -8.73
N ASN A 79 35.66 -19.15 -9.81
CA ASN A 79 34.66 -19.05 -10.88
C ASN A 79 33.24 -19.36 -10.38
N HIS A 80 33.07 -20.38 -9.53
CA HIS A 80 31.77 -20.69 -8.93
C HIS A 80 31.29 -19.61 -7.95
N GLN A 81 32.20 -18.99 -7.19
CA GLN A 81 31.88 -17.88 -6.30
C GLN A 81 31.43 -16.62 -7.06
N THR A 82 32.06 -16.34 -8.21
CA THR A 82 31.60 -15.26 -9.11
C THR A 82 30.17 -15.52 -9.59
N LYS A 83 29.88 -16.74 -10.06
CA LYS A 83 28.52 -17.12 -10.48
C LYS A 83 27.50 -17.05 -9.35
N LEU A 84 27.86 -17.48 -8.15
CA LEU A 84 27.01 -17.34 -6.96
C LEU A 84 26.66 -15.87 -6.68
N SER A 85 27.62 -14.96 -6.87
CA SER A 85 27.39 -13.52 -6.70
C SER A 85 26.44 -12.96 -7.77
N GLU A 86 26.57 -13.40 -9.01
CA GLU A 86 25.64 -13.03 -10.11
C GLU A 86 24.22 -13.54 -9.84
N LEU A 87 24.08 -14.80 -9.39
CA LEU A 87 22.77 -15.37 -9.02
C LEU A 87 22.14 -14.62 -7.84
N ALA A 88 22.92 -14.24 -6.83
CA ALA A 88 22.43 -13.45 -5.72
C ALA A 88 21.86 -12.09 -6.17
N GLN A 89 22.52 -11.42 -7.12
CA GLN A 89 22.01 -10.19 -7.71
C GLN A 89 20.71 -10.40 -8.48
N GLN A 90 20.58 -11.50 -9.23
CA GLN A 90 19.34 -11.84 -9.94
C GLN A 90 18.18 -12.14 -8.98
N ILE A 91 18.46 -12.88 -7.91
CA ILE A 91 17.48 -13.17 -6.85
C ILE A 91 17.01 -11.86 -6.19
N GLN A 92 17.93 -10.96 -5.88
CA GLN A 92 17.60 -9.66 -5.30
C GLN A 92 16.73 -8.84 -6.25
N ALA A 93 17.08 -8.77 -7.54
CA ALA A 93 16.32 -8.03 -8.54
C ALA A 93 14.87 -8.53 -8.67
N ILE A 94 14.64 -9.86 -8.66
CA ILE A 94 13.29 -10.44 -8.67
C ILE A 94 12.52 -10.08 -7.39
N THR A 95 13.21 -10.10 -6.25
CA THR A 95 12.60 -9.75 -4.95
C THR A 95 12.20 -8.28 -4.90
N ASP A 96 13.04 -7.38 -5.42
CA ASP A 96 12.77 -5.95 -5.49
C ASP A 96 11.63 -5.62 -6.45
N GLU A 97 11.57 -6.28 -7.61
CA GLU A 97 10.47 -6.13 -8.58
C GLU A 97 9.12 -6.48 -7.95
N GLU A 98 9.07 -7.57 -7.19
CA GLU A 98 7.86 -8.04 -6.55
C GLU A 98 7.43 -7.13 -5.39
N LEU A 99 8.38 -6.68 -4.56
CA LEU A 99 8.12 -5.69 -3.52
C LEU A 99 7.58 -4.38 -4.11
N GLN A 100 8.14 -3.93 -5.24
CA GLN A 100 7.67 -2.73 -5.92
C GLN A 100 6.23 -2.88 -6.42
N ALA A 101 5.86 -4.05 -6.94
CA ALA A 101 4.50 -4.33 -7.38
C ALA A 101 3.50 -4.32 -6.20
N GLU A 102 3.85 -4.93 -5.07
CA GLU A 102 3.01 -4.94 -3.86
C GLU A 102 2.84 -3.52 -3.28
N LEU A 103 3.93 -2.77 -3.16
CA LEU A 103 3.88 -1.38 -2.70
C LEU A 103 3.02 -0.50 -3.60
N LYS A 104 3.05 -0.74 -4.92
CA LYS A 104 2.20 -0.01 -5.87
C LYS A 104 0.73 -0.33 -5.64
N GLU A 105 0.35 -1.60 -5.51
CA GLU A 105 -1.05 -1.99 -5.23
C GLU A 105 -1.54 -1.43 -3.89
N ALA A 106 -0.69 -1.48 -2.85
CA ALA A 106 -1.00 -0.90 -1.54
C ALA A 106 -1.18 0.63 -1.62
N ALA A 107 -0.29 1.33 -2.33
CA ALA A 107 -0.37 2.76 -2.52
C ALA A 107 -1.63 3.19 -3.31
N GLU A 108 -2.06 2.40 -4.30
CA GLU A 108 -3.31 2.63 -5.03
C GLU A 108 -4.52 2.54 -4.07
N LYS A 109 -4.59 1.49 -3.25
CA LYS A 109 -5.65 1.34 -2.22
C LYS A 109 -5.63 2.47 -1.19
N ASP A 110 -4.47 2.83 -0.67
CA ASP A 110 -4.35 3.95 0.28
C ASP A 110 -4.79 5.27 -0.35
N THR A 111 -4.52 5.47 -1.64
CA THR A 111 -4.97 6.65 -2.38
C THR A 111 -6.49 6.67 -2.52
N GLU A 112 -7.13 5.51 -2.78
CA GLU A 112 -8.59 5.40 -2.81
C GLU A 112 -9.22 5.76 -1.44
N TYR A 113 -8.68 5.23 -0.34
CA TYR A 113 -9.13 5.59 1.01
C TYR A 113 -8.93 7.08 1.32
N ASN A 114 -7.78 7.64 0.93
CA ASN A 114 -7.50 9.06 1.08
C ASN A 114 -8.43 9.93 0.23
N ALA A 115 -8.84 9.47 -0.96
CA ALA A 115 -9.77 10.21 -1.81
C ALA A 115 -11.13 10.42 -1.12
N LEU A 116 -11.66 9.41 -0.43
CA LEU A 116 -12.90 9.54 0.35
C LEU A 116 -12.75 10.54 1.50
N THR A 117 -11.61 10.50 2.20
CA THR A 117 -11.29 11.47 3.26
C THR A 117 -11.22 12.90 2.72
N ILE A 118 -10.58 13.11 1.58
CA ILE A 118 -10.47 14.42 0.94
C ILE A 118 -11.86 14.91 0.47
N LYS A 119 -12.67 14.04 -0.14
CA LYS A 119 -14.06 14.36 -0.52
C LYS A 119 -14.86 14.83 0.69
N SER A 120 -14.77 14.11 1.81
CA SER A 120 -15.49 14.43 3.05
C SER A 120 -15.10 15.80 3.59
N ARG A 121 -13.79 16.09 3.68
CA ARG A 121 -13.29 17.40 4.13
C ARG A 121 -13.76 18.55 3.24
N LYS A 122 -13.79 18.36 1.91
CA LYS A 122 -14.27 19.40 0.98
C LYS A 122 -15.74 19.74 1.23
N VAL A 123 -16.58 18.72 1.39
CA VAL A 123 -18.01 18.91 1.60
C VAL A 123 -18.29 19.48 2.99
N GLU A 124 -17.59 19.00 4.03
CA GLU A 124 -17.67 19.55 5.39
C GLU A 124 -17.38 21.06 5.40
N ASN A 125 -16.28 21.49 4.76
CA ASN A 125 -15.91 22.90 4.68
C ASN A 125 -16.99 23.73 3.96
N MET A 126 -17.57 23.20 2.88
CA MET A 126 -18.63 23.87 2.14
C MET A 126 -19.92 24.01 2.97
N ILE A 127 -20.35 22.94 3.65
CA ILE A 127 -21.54 22.95 4.51
C ILE A 127 -21.33 23.92 5.66
N ARG A 128 -20.19 23.85 6.34
CA ARG A 128 -19.85 24.76 7.45
C ARG A 128 -19.91 26.22 7.02
N ALA A 129 -19.36 26.55 5.85
CA ALA A 129 -19.43 27.91 5.30
C ALA A 129 -20.88 28.37 5.04
N LYS A 130 -21.73 27.49 4.49
CA LYS A 130 -23.16 27.79 4.26
C LYS A 130 -23.94 27.94 5.57
N VAL A 131 -23.74 27.06 6.54
CA VAL A 131 -24.39 27.12 7.86
C VAL A 131 -24.03 28.42 8.56
N ASN A 132 -22.73 28.78 8.61
CA ASN A 132 -22.30 30.05 9.19
C ASN A 132 -22.97 31.26 8.53
N HIS A 133 -23.20 31.22 7.21
CA HIS A 133 -23.91 32.30 6.51
C HIS A 133 -25.39 32.35 6.89
N ILE A 134 -26.06 31.20 7.00
CA ILE A 134 -27.46 31.10 7.40
C ILE A 134 -27.66 31.53 8.85
N ASP A 135 -26.79 31.09 9.77
CA ASP A 135 -26.86 31.46 11.19
C ASP A 135 -26.68 32.97 11.38
N ASN A 136 -25.72 33.57 10.66
CA ASN A 136 -25.55 35.03 10.64
C ASN A 136 -26.78 35.75 10.08
N PHE A 137 -27.47 35.17 9.10
CA PHE A 137 -28.72 35.72 8.58
C PHE A 137 -29.86 35.62 9.62
N MET A 138 -30.00 34.47 10.29
CA MET A 138 -31.04 34.23 11.31
C MET A 138 -30.89 35.15 12.54
N LEU A 139 -29.66 35.47 12.94
CA LEU A 139 -29.35 36.42 14.01
C LEU A 139 -29.71 37.88 13.67
N THR A 140 -29.91 38.20 12.39
CA THR A 140 -30.32 39.56 11.95
C THR A 140 -31.84 39.79 11.94
N GLY A 141 -32.63 38.78 12.34
CA GLY A 141 -33.99 38.94 12.80
C GLY A 141 -35.08 39.07 11.72
N GLY A 142 -36.00 38.10 11.70
CA GLY A 142 -37.41 38.40 11.36
C GLY A 142 -38.12 37.50 10.35
N SER A 143 -38.16 36.17 10.53
CA SER A 143 -38.88 35.28 9.60
C SER A 143 -40.41 35.30 9.70
N GLN A 144 -41.00 36.02 10.67
CA GLN A 144 -42.47 36.07 10.85
C GLN A 144 -43.06 37.48 10.81
N ALA A 145 -42.27 38.48 10.43
CA ALA A 145 -42.66 39.89 10.54
C ALA A 145 -43.85 40.27 9.65
N ASN A 146 -44.03 39.65 8.49
CA ASN A 146 -45.04 40.10 7.52
C ASN A 146 -46.43 39.55 7.81
N LEU A 147 -46.55 38.24 8.05
CA LEU A 147 -47.83 37.62 8.38
C LEU A 147 -48.37 38.14 9.72
N LYS A 148 -47.49 38.24 10.74
CA LYS A 148 -47.83 38.82 12.05
C LYS A 148 -48.32 40.27 11.93
N ARG A 149 -47.63 41.09 11.12
CA ARG A 149 -48.02 42.50 10.86
C ARG A 149 -49.38 42.61 10.16
N LEU A 150 -49.66 41.73 9.21
CA LEU A 150 -50.96 41.68 8.52
C LEU A 150 -52.08 41.24 9.47
N ALA A 151 -51.83 40.25 10.33
CA ALA A 151 -52.81 39.78 11.31
C ALA A 151 -53.19 40.87 12.31
N VAL A 152 -52.20 41.63 12.78
CA VAL A 152 -52.40 42.79 13.66
C VAL A 152 -53.17 43.90 12.95
N SER A 153 -52.83 44.24 11.70
CA SER A 153 -53.51 45.32 10.97
C SER A 153 -54.97 45.01 10.62
N ARG A 154 -55.33 43.72 10.55
CA ARG A 154 -56.68 43.25 10.27
C ARG A 154 -57.49 42.90 11.54
N GLY A 155 -56.95 43.14 12.73
CA GLY A 155 -57.66 42.91 13.99
C GLY A 155 -57.77 41.44 14.41
N HIS A 156 -57.04 40.53 13.74
CA HIS A 156 -57.04 39.10 14.02
C HIS A 156 -55.94 38.65 14.99
N MET A 157 -55.17 39.60 15.53
CA MET A 157 -54.12 39.40 16.54
C MET A 157 -53.90 40.69 17.34
N SER A 158 -53.75 40.60 18.66
CA SER A 158 -53.40 41.74 19.51
C SER A 158 -51.89 41.99 19.48
N LYS A 159 -51.47 43.26 19.53
CA LYS A 159 -50.04 43.63 19.68
C LYS A 159 -49.43 43.13 21.00
N HIS A 160 -50.25 42.84 22.01
CA HIS A 160 -49.82 42.59 23.38
C HIS A 160 -50.15 41.18 23.90
N VAL A 161 -50.79 40.32 23.10
CA VAL A 161 -51.21 38.98 23.52
C VAL A 161 -50.79 37.96 22.47
N ASN A 162 -50.17 36.85 22.90
CA ASN A 162 -49.77 35.72 22.05
C ASN A 162 -50.98 34.87 21.59
N TYR A 163 -52.17 35.46 21.44
CA TYR A 163 -53.33 34.76 20.92
C TYR A 163 -53.34 34.84 19.39
N ILE A 164 -53.17 33.68 18.76
CA ILE A 164 -53.18 33.50 17.32
C ILE A 164 -54.58 33.03 16.92
N SER A 165 -55.28 33.80 16.07
CA SER A 165 -56.59 33.37 15.55
C SER A 165 -56.47 32.08 14.71
N GLY A 166 -57.51 31.23 14.75
CA GLY A 166 -57.53 29.97 13.99
C GLY A 166 -57.29 30.17 12.48
N ILE A 167 -57.88 31.22 11.89
CA ILE A 167 -57.70 31.58 10.47
C ILE A 167 -56.22 31.85 10.13
N TYR A 168 -55.49 32.51 11.03
CA TYR A 168 -54.05 32.74 10.87
C TYR A 168 -53.25 31.45 11.01
N SER A 169 -53.55 30.66 12.04
CA SER A 169 -52.85 29.41 12.33
C SER A 169 -53.00 28.44 11.15
N ASP A 170 -54.20 28.34 10.59
CA ASP A 170 -54.49 27.46 9.45
C ASP A 170 -53.80 27.93 8.16
N ALA A 171 -53.76 29.25 7.91
CA ALA A 171 -53.08 29.80 6.74
C ALA A 171 -51.56 29.61 6.82
N LEU A 172 -50.96 29.83 8.00
CA LEU A 172 -49.54 29.59 8.24
C LEU A 172 -49.23 28.10 8.10
N LYS A 173 -50.01 27.23 8.75
CA LYS A 173 -49.83 25.79 8.70
C LYS A 173 -49.91 25.25 7.27
N LYS A 174 -50.92 25.64 6.48
CA LYS A 174 -51.02 25.23 5.06
C LYS A 174 -49.81 25.66 4.23
N ALA A 175 -49.27 26.85 4.48
CA ALA A 175 -48.08 27.33 3.78
C ALA A 175 -46.81 26.57 4.22
N GLN A 176 -46.69 26.25 5.52
CA GLN A 176 -45.62 25.43 6.07
C GLN A 176 -45.70 24.01 5.54
N ASP A 177 -46.85 23.34 5.62
CA ASP A 177 -47.04 21.98 5.10
C ASP A 177 -46.65 21.86 3.62
N LYS A 178 -46.99 22.87 2.79
CA LYS A 178 -46.58 22.91 1.38
C LYS A 178 -45.08 23.11 1.22
N MET A 179 -44.47 23.95 2.03
CA MET A 179 -43.04 24.19 2.03
C MET A 179 -42.28 22.93 2.50
N ASP A 180 -42.75 22.26 3.54
CA ASP A 180 -42.14 21.05 4.09
C ASP A 180 -42.11 19.93 3.04
N ILE A 181 -43.22 19.71 2.32
CA ILE A 181 -43.25 18.75 1.19
C ILE A 181 -42.22 19.10 0.11
N GLN A 182 -42.01 20.38 -0.16
CA GLN A 182 -41.02 20.82 -1.14
C GLN A 182 -39.59 20.61 -0.62
N ILE A 183 -39.34 20.95 0.64
CA ILE A 183 -38.05 20.73 1.31
C ILE A 183 -37.70 19.24 1.34
N ASP A 184 -38.66 18.36 1.65
CA ASP A 184 -38.46 16.91 1.67
C ASP A 184 -38.04 16.39 0.29
N LYS A 185 -38.69 16.86 -0.77
CA LYS A 185 -38.31 16.51 -2.16
C LYS A 185 -36.91 16.98 -2.51
N GLU A 186 -36.57 18.22 -2.17
CA GLU A 186 -35.23 18.77 -2.42
C GLU A 186 -34.16 18.03 -1.61
N TYR A 187 -34.48 17.61 -0.40
CA TYR A 187 -33.60 16.79 0.43
C TYR A 187 -33.38 15.40 -0.16
N GLU A 188 -34.42 14.74 -0.67
CA GLU A 188 -34.26 13.45 -1.37
C GLU A 188 -33.36 13.58 -2.60
N GLU A 189 -33.50 14.64 -3.40
CA GLU A 189 -32.63 14.91 -4.54
C GLU A 189 -31.18 15.16 -4.10
N PHE A 190 -30.99 15.92 -3.03
CA PHE A 190 -29.68 16.12 -2.41
C PHE A 190 -29.07 14.79 -1.96
N MET A 191 -29.82 13.92 -1.28
CA MET A 191 -29.34 12.62 -0.82
C MET A 191 -28.98 11.68 -1.98
N LYS A 192 -29.72 11.73 -3.10
CA LYS A 192 -29.34 11.00 -4.31
C LYS A 192 -27.99 11.48 -4.87
N ALA A 193 -27.79 12.81 -4.93
CA ALA A 193 -26.52 13.38 -5.37
C ALA A 193 -25.37 13.07 -4.39
N TRP A 194 -25.65 13.09 -3.09
CA TRP A 194 -24.72 12.75 -2.02
C TRP A 194 -24.23 11.31 -2.14
N ASN A 195 -25.15 10.35 -2.23
CA ASN A 195 -24.83 8.93 -2.37
C ASN A 195 -24.07 8.66 -3.67
N LYS A 196 -24.40 9.37 -4.77
CA LYS A 196 -23.60 9.27 -6.00
C LYS A 196 -22.16 9.77 -5.82
N TYR A 197 -21.94 10.78 -4.99
CA TYR A 197 -20.61 11.39 -4.79
C TYR A 197 -19.71 10.61 -3.84
N PHE A 198 -20.29 10.08 -2.75
CA PHE A 198 -19.60 9.35 -1.69
C PHE A 198 -19.64 7.82 -1.83
N GLY A 199 -20.55 7.30 -2.65
CA GLY A 199 -20.95 5.88 -2.63
C GLY A 199 -22.17 5.68 -1.73
N GLU A 200 -22.91 4.59 -1.96
CA GLU A 200 -24.00 4.19 -1.07
C GLU A 200 -23.40 3.79 0.29
N SER A 201 -24.03 4.24 1.37
CA SER A 201 -23.70 3.78 2.72
C SER A 201 -24.25 2.36 2.86
N ASN A 202 -23.37 1.36 3.00
CA ASN A 202 -23.78 0.03 3.42
C ASN A 202 -24.22 0.03 4.89
#